data_AF-D4MQ76-F1
#
_entry.id   AF-D4MQ76-F1
#
_cell.length_a   1.000
_cell.length_b   1.000
_cell.length_c   1.000
_cell.angle_alpha   90.00
_cell.angle_beta   90.00
_cell.angle_gamma   90.00
#
_symmetry.space_group_name_H-M   'P 1'
#
loop_
_entity.id
_entity.type
_entity.pdbx_description
1 polymer ?
#
loop_
_entity_poly.entity_id
_entity_poly.type
_entity_poly.pdbx_seq_one_letter_code
_entity_poly.pdbx_strand_id
1 'polypeptide(L)'
;MIFLDGERLDRVLQEIAGRDDLNTKLSGFAAAILLEKGKMMEEELLREVSRRLSPGIPAELGAGWFEGLSMKNHYALIARLSLWESLSGYLDELDDREFKRALVFLRRAFADFTSEEKTGLRKIWEKSGR
;
A
#
# COMPACT_ATOMS: atom_id res chain seq x y z
N MET A 1 11.37 -26.39 -18.56
CA MET A 1 11.59 -25.37 -17.51
C MET A 1 11.56 -24.01 -18.18
N ILE A 2 10.41 -23.33 -18.19
CA ILE A 2 10.26 -22.02 -18.83
C ILE A 2 10.82 -21.00 -17.84
N PHE A 3 12.04 -20.53 -18.08
CA PHE A 3 12.55 -19.34 -17.41
C PHE A 3 11.73 -18.15 -17.90
N LEU A 4 11.06 -17.44 -16.99
CA LEU A 4 10.53 -16.11 -17.30
C LEU A 4 11.73 -15.19 -17.46
N ASP A 5 11.93 -14.66 -18.66
CA ASP A 5 12.85 -13.56 -18.89
C ASP A 5 12.47 -12.36 -17.98
N GLY A 6 13.46 -11.63 -17.48
CA GLY A 6 13.27 -10.56 -16.50
C GLY A 6 12.31 -9.48 -16.99
N GLU A 7 12.37 -9.13 -18.28
CA GLU A 7 11.44 -8.17 -18.90
C GLU A 7 10.01 -8.71 -18.98
N ARG A 8 9.86 -10.01 -19.24
CA ARG A 8 8.54 -10.65 -19.31
C ARG A 8 7.88 -10.69 -17.93
N LEU A 9 8.65 -10.96 -16.88
CA LEU A 9 8.17 -10.91 -15.50
C LEU A 9 7.73 -9.48 -15.13
N ASP A 10 8.50 -8.46 -15.49
CA ASP A 10 8.16 -7.06 -15.20
C ASP A 10 6.84 -6.63 -15.84
N ARG A 11 6.61 -7.00 -17.11
CA ARG A 11 5.34 -6.70 -17.79
C ARG A 11 4.15 -7.37 -17.11
N VAL A 12 4.28 -8.65 -16.75
CA VAL A 12 3.22 -9.38 -16.06
C VAL A 12 2.92 -8.75 -14.70
N LEU A 13 3.95 -8.33 -13.96
CA LEU A 13 3.76 -7.64 -12.68
C LEU A 13 3.06 -6.28 -12.87
N GLN A 14 3.39 -5.52 -13.92
CA GLN A 14 2.71 -4.26 -14.23
C GLN A 14 1.23 -4.49 -14.56
N GLU A 15 0.92 -5.50 -15.38
CA GLU A 15 -0.46 -5.88 -15.68
C GLU A 15 -1.24 -6.29 -14.42
N ILE A 16 -0.64 -7.10 -13.54
CA ILE A 16 -1.28 -7.53 -12.30
C ILE A 16 -1.48 -6.35 -11.35
N ALA A 17 -0.50 -5.45 -11.23
CA ALA A 17 -0.57 -4.31 -10.32
C ALA A 17 -1.69 -3.32 -10.71
N GLY A 18 -1.90 -3.10 -12.01
CA GLY A 18 -2.89 -2.15 -12.54
C GLY A 18 -4.32 -2.70 -12.66
N ARG A 19 -4.54 -3.98 -12.40
CA ARG A 19 -5.86 -4.62 -12.51
C ARG A 19 -6.65 -4.53 -11.21
N ASP A 20 -7.88 -4.05 -11.33
CA ASP A 20 -8.86 -3.98 -10.23
C ASP A 20 -9.77 -5.21 -10.15
N ASP A 21 -9.80 -6.05 -11.19
CA ASP A 21 -10.63 -7.25 -11.30
C ASP A 21 -9.96 -8.53 -10.75
N LEU A 22 -8.69 -8.41 -10.35
CA LEU A 22 -7.93 -9.49 -9.71
C LEU A 22 -8.03 -9.40 -8.19
N ASN A 23 -7.57 -10.46 -7.51
CA ASN A 23 -7.42 -10.44 -6.06
C ASN A 23 -6.57 -9.22 -5.64
N THR A 24 -7.14 -8.35 -4.81
CA THR A 24 -6.51 -7.07 -4.47
C THR A 24 -5.17 -7.24 -3.78
N LYS A 25 -5.01 -8.27 -2.94
CA LYS A 25 -3.74 -8.61 -2.31
C LYS A 25 -2.65 -8.99 -3.31
N LEU A 26 -3.00 -9.71 -4.39
CA LEU A 26 -2.04 -10.01 -5.45
C LEU A 26 -1.61 -8.75 -6.21
N SER A 27 -2.55 -7.87 -6.55
CA SER A 27 -2.23 -6.59 -7.21
C SER A 27 -1.35 -5.70 -6.33
N GLY A 28 -1.58 -5.66 -5.01
CA GLY A 28 -0.73 -4.95 -4.06
C GLY A 28 0.66 -5.55 -3.93
N PHE A 29 0.74 -6.87 -3.90
CA PHE A 29 2.02 -7.57 -3.85
C PHE A 29 2.86 -7.35 -5.13
N ALA A 30 2.20 -7.33 -6.29
CA ALA A 30 2.87 -7.00 -7.55
C ALA A 30 3.43 -5.56 -7.54
N ALA A 31 2.65 -4.60 -7.03
CA ALA A 31 3.12 -3.22 -6.82
C ALA A 31 4.32 -3.16 -5.87
N ALA A 32 4.32 -3.94 -4.79
CA ALA A 32 5.45 -4.02 -3.86
C ALA A 32 6.74 -4.48 -4.54
N ILE A 33 6.66 -5.51 -5.39
CA ILE A 33 7.79 -6.02 -6.15
C ILE A 33 8.29 -4.97 -7.15
N LEU A 34 7.39 -4.29 -7.87
CA LEU A 34 7.76 -3.25 -8.82
C LEU A 34 8.46 -2.07 -8.13
N LEU A 35 8.00 -1.66 -6.95
CA LEU A 35 8.66 -0.64 -6.13
C LEU A 35 10.06 -1.06 -5.69
N GLU A 36 10.22 -2.30 -5.21
CA GLU A 36 11.52 -2.84 -4.79
C GLU A 36 12.51 -2.87 -5.97
N LYS A 37 12.02 -3.14 -7.19
CA LYS A 37 12.81 -3.14 -8.42
C LYS A 37 13.04 -1.74 -9.02
N GLY A 38 12.49 -0.67 -8.41
CA GLY A 38 12.55 0.69 -8.97
C GLY A 38 11.79 0.84 -10.31
N LYS A 39 10.80 -0.02 -10.56
CA LYS A 39 9.96 -0.06 -11.77
C LYS A 39 8.59 0.60 -11.59
N MET A 40 8.28 1.04 -10.38
CA MET A 40 7.11 1.87 -10.05
C MET A 40 7.62 3.11 -9.32
N MET A 41 7.24 4.28 -9.81
CA MET A 41 7.64 5.56 -9.24
C MET A 41 6.77 5.94 -8.03
N GLU A 42 7.23 6.89 -7.23
CA GLU A 42 6.48 7.34 -6.05
C GLU A 42 5.13 7.96 -6.43
N GLU A 43 5.09 8.75 -7.49
CA GLU A 43 3.87 9.40 -7.98
C GLU A 43 2.85 8.37 -8.51
N GLU A 44 3.31 7.23 -9.01
CA GLU A 44 2.46 6.12 -9.44
C GLU A 44 1.89 5.39 -8.22
N LEU A 45 2.73 5.13 -7.22
CA LEU A 45 2.28 4.54 -5.95
C LEU A 45 1.21 5.40 -5.28
N LEU A 46 1.45 6.72 -5.14
CA LEU A 46 0.49 7.62 -4.49
C LEU A 46 -0.83 7.70 -5.26
N ARG A 47 -0.79 7.62 -6.60
CA ARG A 47 -2.00 7.53 -7.43
C ARG A 47 -2.79 6.25 -7.16
N GLU A 48 -2.13 5.10 -7.11
CA GLU A 48 -2.79 3.83 -6.80
C GLU A 48 -3.34 3.79 -5.37
N VAL A 49 -2.60 4.33 -4.39
CA VAL A 49 -3.07 4.47 -3.01
C VAL A 49 -4.32 5.34 -2.95
N SER A 50 -4.28 6.52 -3.56
CA SER A 50 -5.43 7.45 -3.57
C SER A 50 -6.65 6.86 -4.25
N ARG A 51 -6.45 6.12 -5.36
CA ARG A 51 -7.53 5.44 -6.08
C ARG A 51 -8.15 4.32 -5.25
N ARG A 52 -7.31 3.46 -4.66
CA ARG A 52 -7.74 2.27 -3.89
C ARG A 52 -8.28 2.62 -2.50
N LEU A 53 -7.94 3.80 -1.98
CA LEU A 53 -8.51 4.40 -0.77
C LEU A 53 -9.55 5.48 -1.09
N SER A 54 -10.15 5.50 -2.28
CA SER A 54 -11.23 6.47 -2.52
C SER A 54 -12.53 6.03 -1.83
N PRO A 55 -13.37 6.96 -1.33
CA PRO A 55 -14.63 6.63 -0.64
C PRO A 55 -15.59 5.73 -1.43
N GLY A 56 -15.47 5.72 -2.77
CA GLY A 56 -16.28 4.87 -3.66
C GLY A 56 -15.83 3.40 -3.74
N ILE A 57 -14.67 3.05 -3.16
CA ILE A 57 -14.14 1.68 -3.16
C ILE A 57 -14.46 1.01 -1.82
N PRO A 58 -15.01 -0.23 -1.82
CA PRO A 58 -15.16 -1.00 -0.59
C PRO A 58 -13.84 -1.08 0.18
N ALA A 59 -13.87 -0.71 1.45
CA ALA A 59 -12.67 -0.62 2.29
C ALA A 59 -11.90 -1.95 2.34
N GLU A 60 -12.59 -3.09 2.25
CA GLU A 60 -12.01 -4.43 2.16
C GLU A 60 -11.06 -4.61 0.96
N LEU A 61 -11.36 -3.96 -0.17
CA LEU A 61 -10.56 -4.06 -1.39
C LEU A 61 -9.27 -3.24 -1.28
N GLY A 62 -9.38 -1.99 -0.84
CA GLY A 62 -8.22 -1.12 -0.57
C GLY A 62 -7.31 -1.73 0.49
N ALA A 63 -7.90 -2.33 1.53
CA ALA A 63 -7.21 -3.08 2.55
C ALA A 63 -6.43 -4.29 2.05
N GLY A 64 -7.07 -5.15 1.25
CA GLY A 64 -6.41 -6.31 0.70
C GLY A 64 -5.22 -5.91 -0.16
N TRP A 65 -5.37 -4.84 -0.96
CA TRP A 65 -4.28 -4.27 -1.73
C TRP A 65 -3.15 -3.74 -0.85
N PHE A 66 -3.45 -2.94 0.16
CA PHE A 66 -2.44 -2.39 1.06
C PHE A 66 -1.72 -3.49 1.86
N GLU A 67 -2.43 -4.55 2.26
CA GLU A 67 -1.86 -5.76 2.88
C GLU A 67 -0.87 -6.43 1.93
N GLY A 68 -1.17 -6.53 0.63
CA GLY A 68 -0.24 -7.06 -0.37
C GLY A 68 0.99 -6.17 -0.56
N LEU A 69 0.77 -4.85 -0.65
CA LEU A 69 1.82 -3.85 -0.79
C LEU A 69 2.82 -3.92 0.38
N SER A 70 2.29 -4.12 1.59
CA SER A 70 3.08 -4.18 2.81
C SER A 70 3.81 -5.48 3.04
N MET A 71 3.76 -6.50 2.18
CA MET A 71 4.46 -7.78 2.44
C MET A 71 5.96 -7.78 2.08
N LYS A 72 6.43 -6.84 1.26
CA LYS A 72 7.81 -6.81 0.75
C LYS A 72 8.55 -5.52 1.09
N ASN A 73 7.82 -4.44 1.35
CA ASN A 73 8.40 -3.11 1.32
C ASN A 73 8.08 -2.27 2.56
N HIS A 74 8.19 -2.87 3.75
CA HIS A 74 7.89 -2.23 5.03
C HIS A 74 8.65 -0.90 5.18
N TYR A 75 9.95 -0.93 4.90
CA TYR A 75 10.82 0.24 5.02
C TYR A 75 10.48 1.35 4.02
N ALA A 76 10.11 1.03 2.77
CA ALA A 76 9.70 2.06 1.82
C ALA A 76 8.35 2.66 2.19
N LEU A 77 7.44 1.90 2.81
CA LEU A 77 6.19 2.45 3.34
C LEU A 77 6.49 3.39 4.53
N ILE A 78 7.35 2.96 5.46
CA ILE A 78 7.71 3.75 6.63
C ILE A 78 8.36 5.07 6.19
N ALA A 79 9.41 5.03 5.36
CA ALA A 79 10.22 6.19 5.02
C ALA A 79 9.51 7.29 4.21
N ARG A 80 8.32 7.02 3.64
CA ARG A 80 7.63 7.94 2.72
C ARG A 80 6.56 8.76 3.44
N LEU A 81 6.91 9.99 3.80
CA LEU A 81 6.00 10.93 4.46
C LEU A 81 4.71 11.20 3.66
N SER A 82 4.84 11.35 2.34
CA SER A 82 3.73 11.59 1.39
C SER A 82 2.62 10.54 1.46
N LEU A 83 2.99 9.27 1.69
CA LEU A 83 2.04 8.18 1.85
C LEU A 83 1.20 8.34 3.11
N TRP A 84 1.83 8.78 4.20
CA TRP A 84 1.17 8.99 5.49
C TRP A 84 0.25 10.21 5.46
N GLU A 85 0.65 11.27 4.77
CA GLU A 85 -0.20 12.45 4.56
C GLU A 85 -1.45 12.08 3.74
N SER A 86 -1.28 11.33 2.65
CA SER A 86 -2.38 10.84 1.83
C SER A 86 -3.32 9.91 2.62
N LEU A 87 -2.76 8.96 3.37
CA LEU A 87 -3.55 8.07 4.24
C LEU A 87 -4.30 8.86 5.32
N SER A 88 -3.65 9.87 5.91
CA SER A 88 -4.29 10.70 6.94
C SER A 88 -5.42 11.54 6.35
N GLY A 89 -5.22 12.15 5.19
CA GLY A 89 -6.28 12.90 4.50
C GLY A 89 -7.48 12.02 4.17
N TYR A 90 -7.23 10.78 3.72
CA TYR A 90 -8.30 9.79 3.53
C TYR A 90 -9.04 9.49 4.83
N LEU A 91 -8.33 9.22 5.93
CA LEU A 91 -8.96 8.94 7.22
C LEU A 91 -9.78 10.11 7.75
N ASP A 92 -9.37 11.34 7.47
CA ASP A 92 -10.07 12.57 7.85
C ASP A 92 -11.41 12.74 7.08
N GLU A 93 -11.60 12.06 5.94
CA GLU A 93 -12.83 12.08 5.12
C GLU A 93 -13.85 11.00 5.49
N LEU A 94 -13.47 10.00 6.29
CA LEU A 94 -14.33 8.85 6.62
C LEU A 94 -15.33 9.13 7.74
N ASP A 95 -16.54 8.55 7.64
CA ASP A 95 -17.47 8.53 8.77
C ASP A 95 -17.07 7.51 9.86
N ASP A 96 -17.73 7.54 11.03
CA ASP A 96 -17.43 6.65 12.17
C ASP A 96 -17.45 5.15 11.83
N ARG A 97 -18.32 4.72 10.91
CA ARG A 97 -18.46 3.30 10.52
C ARG A 97 -17.39 2.92 9.51
N GLU A 98 -17.07 3.81 8.58
CA GLU A 98 -16.01 3.65 7.59
C GLU A 98 -14.64 3.67 8.24
N PHE A 99 -14.40 4.61 9.16
CA PHE A 99 -13.17 4.73 9.93
C PHE A 99 -12.89 3.45 10.73
N LYS A 100 -13.88 2.93 11.46
CA LYS A 100 -13.73 1.66 12.21
C LYS A 100 -13.40 0.48 11.29
N ARG A 101 -13.96 0.43 10.09
CA ARG A 101 -13.63 -0.60 9.09
C ARG A 101 -12.19 -0.41 8.60
N ALA A 102 -11.81 0.81 8.22
CA ALA A 102 -10.45 1.16 7.82
C ALA A 102 -9.40 0.77 8.88
N LEU A 103 -9.67 0.98 10.17
CA LEU A 103 -8.76 0.58 11.25
C LEU A 103 -8.48 -0.92 11.33
N VAL A 104 -9.49 -1.77 11.10
CA VAL A 104 -9.30 -3.24 11.10
C VAL A 104 -8.31 -3.63 10.00
N PHE A 105 -8.39 -2.96 8.87
CA PHE A 105 -7.55 -3.21 7.71
C PHE A 105 -6.13 -2.69 7.88
N LEU A 106 -5.98 -1.45 8.36
CA LEU A 106 -4.66 -0.89 8.71
C LEU A 106 -3.97 -1.77 9.75
N ARG A 107 -4.69 -2.24 10.76
CA ARG A 107 -4.16 -3.18 11.75
C ARG A 107 -3.61 -4.46 11.11
N ARG A 108 -4.27 -5.00 10.08
CA ARG A 108 -3.81 -6.21 9.37
C ARG A 108 -2.56 -5.95 8.55
N ALA A 109 -2.52 -4.85 7.80
CA ALA A 109 -1.33 -4.49 7.02
C ALA A 109 -0.10 -4.24 7.91
N PHE A 110 -0.31 -3.69 9.12
CA PHE A 110 0.76 -3.45 10.10
C PHE A 110 0.95 -4.59 11.12
N ALA A 111 0.22 -5.70 10.98
CA ALA A 111 0.29 -6.80 11.95
C ALA A 111 1.69 -7.41 12.00
N ASP A 112 2.30 -7.58 10.83
CA ASP A 112 3.62 -8.20 10.66
C ASP A 112 4.78 -7.21 10.84
N PHE A 113 4.51 -5.93 11.14
CA PHE A 113 5.54 -4.95 11.44
C PHE A 113 6.14 -5.22 12.82
N THR A 114 7.46 -5.26 12.88
CA THR A 114 8.27 -5.37 14.09
C THR A 114 8.07 -4.14 14.99
N SER A 115 8.44 -4.27 16.27
CA SER A 115 8.41 -3.16 17.22
C SER A 115 9.30 -1.98 16.80
N GLU A 116 10.40 -2.26 16.10
CA GLU A 116 11.33 -1.25 15.60
C GLU A 116 10.73 -0.47 14.41
N GLU A 117 10.09 -1.18 13.48
CA GLU A 117 9.34 -0.57 12.36
C GLU A 117 8.20 0.32 12.85
N LYS A 118 7.43 -0.14 13.84
CA LYS A 118 6.37 0.66 14.50
C LYS A 118 6.93 1.90 15.20
N THR A 119 8.13 1.79 15.78
CA THR A 119 8.82 2.95 16.37
C THR A 119 9.27 3.93 15.29
N GLY A 120 9.71 3.44 14.13
CA GLY A 120 10.02 4.25 12.95
C GLY A 120 8.82 5.05 12.46
N LEU A 121 7.66 4.41 12.36
CA LEU A 121 6.39 5.07 12.03
C LEU A 121 6.09 6.23 12.99
N ARG A 122 6.17 5.97 14.30
CA ARG A 122 5.91 6.99 15.32
C ARG A 122 6.81 8.20 15.16
N LYS A 123 8.11 7.99 14.91
CA LYS A 123 9.10 9.08 14.72
C LYS A 123 8.82 9.92 13.48
N ILE A 124 8.33 9.31 12.41
CA ILE A 124 7.97 10.02 11.18
C ILE A 124 6.72 10.85 11.39
N TRP A 125 5.75 10.30 12.12
CA TRP A 125 4.52 10.99 12.49
C TRP A 125 4.82 12.22 13.38
N GLU A 126 5.64 12.08 14.42
CA GLU A 126 6.08 13.20 15.28
C GLU A 126 6.82 14.31 14.50
N LYS A 127 7.58 13.96 13.45
CA LYS A 127 8.27 14.94 12.60
C LYS A 127 7.34 15.68 11.63
N SER A 128 6.18 15.12 11.33
CA SER A 128 5.20 15.71 10.41
C SER A 128 4.39 16.85 11.03
N GLY A 129 4.52 17.09 12.34
CA GLY A 129 3.82 18.17 13.04
C GLY A 129 2.38 17.83 13.44
N ARG A 130 2.00 16.54 13.43
CA ARG A 130 0.81 16.01 14.11
C ARG A 130 1.20 15.27 15.39
#